data_AF-A0A2T6NF82-F1
#
_entry.id   AF-A0A2T6NF82-F1
#
_cell.length_a   1.000
_cell.length_b   1.000
_cell.length_c   1.000
_cell.angle_alpha   90.00
_cell.angle_beta   90.00
_cell.angle_gamma   90.00
#
_symmetry.space_group_name_H-M   'P 1'
#
loop_
_entity.id
_entity.type
_entity.pdbx_description
1 polymer ?
#
loop_
_entity_poly.entity_id
_entity_poly.type
_entity_poly.pdbx_seq_one_letter_code
_entity_poly.pdbx_strand_id
1 'polypeptide(L)'
;MPENEVVLVGIGEIGGILAKAFLRLGFTVHPVTRETDTGRLAAAVEQPALVIVAVGEKSLGEVFDGMPANWRGRLCLLQNELLPRNWQGIASPTVISIWFEKKPGTEAKVIIPSPVFGPGSKLIARALAAVDIPTRCLADEDELLFQLVVKNLYILTTNLAGLRTGGNVGELWQQHQPFARLIAEEVITLQEALTRRRFDREALISAMVAAFEGDPLHQCMGRSAPARLQRALTHADRLNLDLPQLRGLQQGLAVS
;
A
#
# COMPACT_ATOMS: atom_id res chain seq x y z
N MET A 1 11.34 -15.12 -25.79
CA MET A 1 12.00 -15.76 -24.65
C MET A 1 11.04 -15.71 -23.47
N PRO A 2 10.83 -16.81 -22.73
CA PRO A 2 9.89 -16.88 -21.60
C PRO A 2 10.17 -15.87 -20.47
N GLU A 3 11.29 -15.14 -20.51
CA GLU A 3 11.68 -14.11 -19.54
C GLU A 3 11.06 -12.71 -19.79
N ASN A 4 10.26 -12.51 -20.84
CA ASN A 4 9.63 -11.22 -21.19
C ASN A 4 8.11 -11.21 -21.01
N GLU A 5 7.56 -12.06 -20.15
CA GLU A 5 6.13 -12.12 -19.84
C GLU A 5 5.86 -11.66 -18.42
N VAL A 6 4.82 -10.83 -18.22
CA VAL A 6 4.35 -10.39 -16.91
C VAL A 6 2.87 -10.72 -16.78
N VAL A 7 2.52 -11.36 -15.68
CA VAL A 7 1.11 -11.59 -15.33
C VAL A 7 0.65 -10.45 -14.42
N LEU A 8 -0.50 -9.86 -14.74
CA LEU A 8 -1.08 -8.76 -13.96
C LEU A 8 -2.48 -9.15 -13.46
N VAL A 9 -2.57 -9.47 -12.17
CA VAL A 9 -3.81 -9.85 -11.49
C VAL A 9 -4.53 -8.60 -11.01
N GLY A 10 -5.62 -8.25 -11.68
CA GLY A 10 -6.36 -7.01 -11.46
C GLY A 10 -5.90 -5.87 -12.37
N ILE A 11 -6.83 -5.30 -13.15
CA ILE A 11 -6.57 -4.25 -14.13
C ILE A 11 -7.26 -2.92 -13.75
N GLY A 12 -7.17 -2.55 -12.47
CA GLY A 12 -7.62 -1.23 -12.00
C GLY A 12 -6.69 -0.10 -12.47
N GLU A 13 -6.92 1.12 -11.97
CA GLU A 13 -6.13 2.31 -12.35
C GLU A 13 -4.61 2.13 -12.18
N ILE A 14 -4.17 1.58 -11.04
CA ILE A 14 -2.75 1.32 -10.78
C ILE A 14 -2.24 0.15 -11.66
N GLY A 15 -3.05 -0.89 -11.84
CA GLY A 15 -2.73 -2.00 -12.74
C GLY A 15 -2.52 -1.52 -14.18
N GLY A 16 -3.34 -0.59 -14.68
CA GLY A 16 -3.21 0.00 -16.00
C GLY A 16 -1.90 0.77 -16.21
N ILE A 17 -1.43 1.49 -15.18
CA ILE A 17 -0.11 2.15 -15.20
C ILE A 17 0.99 1.10 -15.32
N LEU A 18 0.94 0.04 -14.52
CA LEU A 18 1.93 -1.03 -14.54
C LEU A 18 1.91 -1.78 -15.88
N ALA A 19 0.73 -2.05 -16.44
CA ALA A 19 0.61 -2.64 -17.77
C ALA A 19 1.29 -1.75 -18.82
N LYS A 20 0.99 -0.45 -18.85
CA LYS A 20 1.63 0.51 -19.76
C LYS A 20 3.15 0.55 -19.58
N ALA A 21 3.62 0.55 -18.33
CA ALA A 21 5.02 0.54 -17.96
C ALA A 21 5.77 -0.68 -18.51
N PHE A 22 5.22 -1.88 -18.31
CA PHE A 22 5.82 -3.12 -18.82
C PHE A 22 5.75 -3.23 -20.35
N LEU A 23 4.65 -2.81 -20.96
CA LEU A 23 4.53 -2.75 -22.43
C LEU A 23 5.58 -1.82 -23.05
N ARG A 24 5.89 -0.67 -22.42
CA ARG A 24 6.98 0.22 -22.88
C ARG A 24 8.36 -0.41 -22.81
N LEU A 25 8.57 -1.36 -21.91
CA LEU A 25 9.82 -2.12 -21.82
C LEU A 25 9.86 -3.33 -22.78
N GLY A 26 8.81 -3.55 -23.58
CA GLY A 26 8.73 -4.67 -24.52
C GLY A 26 8.29 -6.00 -23.90
N PHE A 27 7.72 -5.98 -22.69
CA PHE A 27 7.13 -7.18 -22.09
C PHE A 27 5.74 -7.46 -22.66
N THR A 28 5.39 -8.73 -22.79
CA THR A 28 3.99 -9.15 -22.96
C THR A 28 3.30 -9.12 -21.60
N VAL A 29 2.16 -8.43 -21.50
CA VAL A 29 1.36 -8.35 -20.28
C VAL A 29 0.13 -9.25 -20.42
N HIS A 30 0.00 -10.22 -19.52
CA HIS A 30 -1.12 -11.15 -19.44
C HIS A 30 -2.06 -10.70 -18.32
N PRO A 31 -3.19 -10.04 -18.63
CA PRO A 31 -4.14 -9.63 -17.60
C PRO A 31 -4.89 -10.84 -17.04
N VAL A 32 -5.09 -10.86 -15.73
CA VAL A 32 -5.96 -11.82 -15.04
C VAL A 32 -7.12 -11.05 -14.42
N THR A 33 -8.32 -11.35 -14.92
CA THR A 33 -9.62 -10.88 -14.41
C THR A 33 -10.35 -12.04 -13.72
N ARG A 34 -11.52 -11.76 -13.14
CA ARG A 34 -12.36 -12.80 -12.53
C ARG A 34 -12.84 -13.89 -13.50
N GLU A 35 -12.85 -13.59 -14.80
CA GLU A 35 -13.29 -14.50 -15.85
C GLU A 35 -12.12 -15.31 -16.43
N THR A 36 -10.89 -15.02 -16.03
CA THR A 36 -9.69 -15.67 -16.57
C THR A 36 -9.51 -17.05 -15.97
N ASP A 37 -9.44 -18.08 -16.83
CA ASP A 37 -8.97 -19.41 -16.43
C ASP A 37 -7.47 -19.34 -16.11
N THR A 38 -7.18 -19.15 -14.83
CA THR A 38 -5.82 -18.94 -14.33
C THR A 38 -4.98 -20.21 -14.45
N GLY A 39 -5.59 -21.40 -14.37
CA GLY A 39 -4.89 -22.68 -14.55
C GLY A 39 -4.40 -22.85 -15.98
N ARG A 40 -5.27 -22.58 -16.96
CA ARG A 40 -4.89 -22.60 -18.38
C ARG A 40 -3.83 -21.54 -18.71
N LEU A 41 -3.95 -20.33 -18.16
CA LEU A 41 -2.94 -19.29 -18.37
C LEU A 41 -1.60 -19.67 -17.75
N ALA A 42 -1.59 -20.26 -16.55
CA ALA A 42 -0.36 -20.72 -15.89
C ALA A 42 0.34 -21.86 -16.62
N ALA A 43 -0.41 -22.69 -17.36
CA ALA A 43 0.17 -23.69 -18.25
C ALA A 43 0.81 -23.08 -19.51
N ALA A 44 0.28 -21.95 -20.00
CA ALA A 44 0.84 -21.24 -21.15
C ALA A 44 2.02 -20.32 -20.77
N VAL A 45 1.93 -19.66 -19.62
CA VAL A 45 2.93 -18.73 -19.07
C VAL A 45 3.53 -19.37 -17.82
N GLU A 46 4.39 -20.38 -18.03
CA GLU A 46 4.86 -21.23 -16.94
C GLU A 46 5.79 -20.47 -15.97
N GLN A 47 6.63 -19.57 -16.50
CA GLN A 47 7.68 -18.88 -15.75
C GLN A 47 7.72 -17.38 -16.07
N PRO A 48 6.68 -16.61 -15.70
CA PRO A 48 6.69 -15.17 -15.96
C PRO A 48 7.85 -14.48 -15.24
N ALA A 49 8.30 -13.35 -15.77
CA ALA A 49 9.30 -12.51 -15.11
C ALA A 49 8.79 -11.99 -13.76
N LEU A 50 7.48 -11.68 -13.69
CA LEU A 50 6.82 -11.18 -12.49
C LEU A 50 5.32 -11.45 -12.55
N VAL A 51 4.71 -11.69 -11.39
CA VAL A 51 3.26 -11.82 -11.21
C VAL A 51 2.80 -10.73 -10.26
N ILE A 52 2.17 -9.70 -10.80
CA ILE A 52 1.79 -8.49 -10.09
C ILE A 52 0.38 -8.65 -9.57
N VAL A 53 0.20 -8.56 -8.25
CA VAL A 53 -1.10 -8.63 -7.59
C VAL A 53 -1.59 -7.21 -7.33
N ALA A 54 -2.43 -6.70 -8.23
CA ALA A 54 -2.99 -5.34 -8.22
C ALA A 54 -4.50 -5.34 -7.89
N VAL A 55 -4.92 -6.23 -6.99
CA VAL A 55 -6.30 -6.30 -6.47
C VAL A 55 -6.46 -5.48 -5.19
N GLY A 56 -7.71 -5.13 -4.86
CA GLY A 56 -8.05 -4.49 -3.59
C GLY A 56 -7.78 -5.41 -2.38
N GLU A 57 -7.65 -4.82 -1.20
CA GLU A 57 -7.14 -5.49 0.01
C GLU A 57 -8.02 -6.70 0.42
N LYS A 58 -9.33 -6.62 0.19
CA LYS A 58 -10.29 -7.69 0.54
C LYS A 58 -10.18 -8.93 -0.35
N SER A 59 -9.58 -8.81 -1.54
CA SER A 59 -9.45 -9.91 -2.50
C SER A 59 -8.09 -10.62 -2.42
N LEU A 60 -7.19 -10.15 -1.55
CA LEU A 60 -5.82 -10.68 -1.48
C LEU A 60 -5.80 -12.16 -1.06
N GLY A 61 -6.63 -12.57 -0.09
CA GLY A 61 -6.71 -13.95 0.37
C GLY A 61 -7.14 -14.92 -0.74
N GLU A 62 -8.24 -14.60 -1.43
CA GLU A 62 -8.75 -15.39 -2.57
C GLU A 62 -7.69 -15.54 -3.68
N VAL A 63 -6.94 -14.48 -3.98
CA VAL A 63 -5.86 -14.54 -4.97
C VAL A 63 -4.74 -15.48 -4.52
N PHE A 64 -4.38 -15.49 -3.24
CA PHE A 64 -3.33 -16.41 -2.74
C PHE A 64 -3.78 -17.87 -2.73
N ASP A 65 -5.04 -18.12 -2.36
CA ASP A 65 -5.63 -19.46 -2.36
C ASP A 65 -5.67 -20.04 -3.78
N GLY A 66 -6.05 -19.22 -4.77
CA GLY A 66 -6.10 -19.58 -6.18
C GLY A 66 -4.76 -19.48 -6.94
N MET A 67 -3.68 -19.04 -6.30
CA MET A 67 -2.42 -18.77 -6.99
C MET A 67 -1.76 -20.06 -7.52
N PRO A 68 -1.45 -20.16 -8.82
CA PRO A 68 -0.69 -21.28 -9.37
C PRO A 68 0.66 -21.48 -8.69
N ALA A 69 1.03 -22.73 -8.44
CA ALA A 69 2.25 -23.05 -7.68
C ALA A 69 3.53 -22.52 -8.35
N ASN A 70 3.60 -22.58 -9.68
CA ASN A 70 4.71 -22.07 -10.49
C ASN A 70 4.86 -20.53 -10.45
N TRP A 71 3.84 -19.81 -9.99
CA TRP A 71 3.85 -18.35 -9.89
C TRP A 71 4.18 -17.82 -8.50
N ARG A 72 4.04 -18.64 -7.45
CA ARG A 72 4.20 -18.21 -6.04
C ARG A 72 5.55 -17.58 -5.71
N GLY A 73 6.63 -18.03 -6.36
CA GLY A 73 7.98 -17.46 -6.18
C GLY A 73 8.25 -16.16 -6.94
N ARG A 74 7.26 -15.62 -7.64
CA ARG A 74 7.40 -14.49 -8.60
C ARG A 74 6.45 -13.34 -8.28
N LEU A 75 5.84 -13.35 -7.10
CA LEU A 75 4.81 -12.39 -6.72
C LEU A 75 5.38 -10.99 -6.47
N CYS A 76 4.63 -10.00 -6.91
CA CYS A 76 4.79 -8.59 -6.58
C CYS A 76 3.49 -8.06 -5.95
N LEU A 77 3.56 -7.60 -4.70
CA LEU A 77 2.42 -7.13 -3.90
C LEU A 77 2.41 -5.60 -3.84
N LEU A 78 1.22 -4.97 -3.95
CA LEU A 78 1.07 -3.50 -4.00
C LEU A 78 -0.19 -2.94 -3.31
N GLN A 79 -0.68 -3.62 -2.29
CA GLN A 79 -1.88 -3.22 -1.54
C GLN A 79 -1.58 -2.10 -0.53
N ASN A 80 -2.58 -1.27 -0.21
CA ASN A 80 -2.47 -0.37 0.95
C ASN A 80 -2.54 -1.18 2.25
N GLU A 81 -2.05 -0.59 3.34
CA GLU A 81 -2.14 -1.17 4.69
C GLU A 81 -1.46 -2.56 4.81
N LEU A 82 -0.60 -2.91 3.84
CA LEU A 82 0.11 -4.17 3.77
C LEU A 82 1.24 -4.21 4.80
N LEU A 83 1.35 -5.32 5.52
CA LEU A 83 2.40 -5.62 6.50
C LEU A 83 2.82 -7.09 6.35
N PRO A 84 4.01 -7.50 6.84
CA PRO A 84 4.54 -8.86 6.62
C PRO A 84 3.59 -10.01 6.96
N ARG A 85 2.70 -9.81 7.95
CA ARG A 85 1.66 -10.79 8.28
C ARG A 85 0.72 -11.13 7.12
N ASN A 86 0.56 -10.22 6.15
CA ASN A 86 -0.39 -10.38 5.05
C ASN A 86 0.09 -11.38 4.01
N TRP A 87 1.39 -11.67 3.93
CA TRP A 87 1.96 -12.61 2.98
C TRP A 87 2.74 -13.73 3.68
N GLN A 88 2.38 -14.05 4.93
CA GLN A 88 2.94 -15.20 5.63
C GLN A 88 2.75 -16.48 4.80
N GLY A 89 3.85 -17.23 4.62
CA GLY A 89 3.87 -18.42 3.78
C GLY A 89 4.27 -18.17 2.33
N ILE A 90 4.43 -16.92 1.90
CA ILE A 90 5.01 -16.56 0.60
C ILE A 90 6.49 -16.24 0.83
N ALA A 91 7.37 -17.04 0.22
CA ALA A 91 8.81 -16.83 0.32
C ALA A 91 9.24 -15.62 -0.53
N SER A 92 9.83 -14.62 0.12
CA SER A 92 10.52 -13.48 -0.50
C SER A 92 9.76 -12.80 -1.66
N PRO A 93 8.50 -12.36 -1.46
CA PRO A 93 7.80 -11.62 -2.51
C PRO A 93 8.50 -10.29 -2.80
N THR A 94 8.29 -9.77 -3.99
CA THR A 94 8.52 -8.35 -4.24
C THR A 94 7.38 -7.55 -3.62
N VAL A 95 7.67 -6.46 -2.93
CA VAL A 95 6.67 -5.59 -2.31
C VAL A 95 6.97 -4.15 -2.70
N ILE A 96 5.97 -3.45 -3.23
CA ILE A 96 6.04 -2.02 -3.52
C ILE A 96 4.96 -1.27 -2.73
N SER A 97 5.36 -0.19 -2.06
CA SER A 97 4.43 0.76 -1.44
C SER A 97 4.16 1.91 -2.42
N ILE A 98 2.96 1.99 -2.96
CA ILE A 98 2.62 2.98 -4.00
C ILE A 98 2.41 4.37 -3.37
N TRP A 99 3.15 5.36 -3.85
CA TRP A 99 3.07 6.78 -3.45
C TRP A 99 2.71 7.70 -4.60
N PHE A 100 1.89 7.21 -5.52
CA PHE A 100 1.24 8.03 -6.54
C PHE A 100 -0.25 7.71 -6.59
N GLU A 101 -1.03 8.67 -7.05
CA GLU A 101 -2.46 8.51 -7.29
C GLU A 101 -2.76 8.46 -8.78
N LYS A 102 -3.80 7.71 -9.12
CA LYS A 102 -4.34 7.68 -10.47
C LYS A 102 -5.86 7.67 -10.41
N LYS A 103 -6.47 8.72 -10.98
CA LYS A 103 -7.93 8.82 -11.17
C LYS A 103 -8.29 8.56 -12.64
N PRO A 104 -9.49 8.05 -12.94
CA PRO A 104 -9.95 7.87 -14.32
C PRO A 104 -9.76 9.15 -15.14
N GLY A 105 -9.19 9.03 -16.34
CA GLY A 105 -8.96 10.15 -17.25
C GLY A 105 -7.85 11.15 -16.87
N THR A 106 -7.14 10.95 -15.75
CA THR A 106 -6.03 11.82 -15.31
C THR A 106 -4.67 11.14 -15.46
N GLU A 107 -3.59 11.91 -15.48
CA GLU A 107 -2.23 11.39 -15.35
C GLU A 107 -1.94 10.95 -13.90
N ALA A 108 -0.87 10.17 -13.72
CA ALA A 108 -0.45 9.75 -12.39
C ALA A 108 0.13 10.96 -11.63
N LYS A 109 -0.40 11.24 -10.44
CA LYS A 109 0.12 12.27 -9.54
C LYS A 109 1.06 11.62 -8.54
N VAL A 110 2.37 11.84 -8.69
CA VAL A 110 3.38 11.34 -7.76
C VAL A 110 3.41 12.22 -6.50
N ILE A 111 3.41 11.61 -5.33
CA ILE A 111 3.57 12.28 -4.02
C ILE A 111 5.04 12.22 -3.62
N ILE A 112 5.58 11.00 -3.51
CA ILE A 112 7.00 10.72 -3.28
C ILE A 112 7.40 9.44 -4.05
N PRO A 113 8.70 9.14 -4.22
CA PRO A 113 9.13 7.89 -4.84
C PRO A 113 8.58 6.66 -4.11
N SER A 114 8.04 5.70 -4.87
CA SER A 114 7.47 4.48 -4.30
C SER A 114 8.59 3.50 -3.87
N PRO A 115 8.72 3.14 -2.58
CA PRO A 115 9.74 2.20 -2.16
C PRO A 115 9.36 0.78 -2.57
N VAL A 116 10.34 0.01 -3.04
CA VAL A 116 10.19 -1.36 -3.51
C VAL A 116 11.34 -2.23 -3.01
N PHE A 117 11.01 -3.44 -2.55
CA PHE A 117 11.98 -4.42 -2.07
C PHE A 117 11.66 -5.82 -2.61
N GLY A 118 12.67 -6.69 -2.66
CA GLY A 118 12.54 -8.08 -3.08
C GLY A 118 13.11 -8.37 -4.48
N PRO A 119 13.01 -9.63 -4.96
CA PRO A 119 13.72 -10.10 -6.16
C PRO A 119 13.39 -9.32 -7.45
N GLY A 120 12.15 -8.87 -7.60
CA GLY A 120 11.66 -8.11 -8.76
C GLY A 120 11.78 -6.59 -8.64
N SER A 121 12.39 -6.07 -7.56
CA SER A 121 12.47 -4.62 -7.28
C SER A 121 13.07 -3.81 -8.42
N LYS A 122 14.21 -4.26 -8.97
CA LYS A 122 14.88 -3.61 -10.11
C LYS A 122 14.03 -3.62 -11.37
N LEU A 123 13.25 -4.68 -11.60
CA LEU A 123 12.36 -4.79 -12.76
C LEU A 123 11.18 -3.82 -12.63
N ILE A 124 10.55 -3.75 -11.46
CA ILE A 124 9.50 -2.77 -11.16
C ILE A 124 10.02 -1.34 -11.31
N ALA A 125 11.22 -1.05 -10.78
CA ALA A 125 11.84 0.26 -10.87
C ALA A 125 12.07 0.70 -12.33
N ARG A 126 12.61 -0.21 -13.17
CA ARG A 126 12.77 0.04 -14.61
C ARG A 126 11.43 0.25 -15.30
N ALA A 127 10.41 -0.54 -14.97
CA ALA A 127 9.10 -0.43 -15.60
C ALA A 127 8.46 0.93 -15.29
N LEU A 128 8.39 1.31 -14.01
CA LEU A 128 7.81 2.60 -13.60
C LEU A 128 8.62 3.79 -14.13
N ALA A 129 9.95 3.69 -14.21
CA ALA A 129 10.78 4.72 -14.85
C ALA A 129 10.43 4.92 -16.34
N ALA A 130 10.02 3.86 -17.06
CA ALA A 130 9.60 3.96 -18.47
C ALA A 130 8.31 4.77 -18.67
N VAL A 131 7.58 5.08 -17.59
CA VAL A 131 6.40 5.96 -17.57
C VAL A 131 6.57 7.15 -16.62
N ASP A 132 7.83 7.53 -16.36
CA ASP A 132 8.22 8.71 -15.59
C ASP A 132 7.73 8.70 -14.12
N ILE A 133 7.56 7.50 -13.54
CA ILE A 133 7.19 7.32 -12.14
C ILE A 133 8.41 6.88 -11.32
N PRO A 134 8.84 7.67 -10.32
CA PRO A 134 10.02 7.37 -9.53
C PRO A 134 9.76 6.26 -8.51
N THR A 135 10.79 5.44 -8.29
CA THR A 135 10.82 4.38 -7.27
C THR A 135 12.12 4.45 -6.48
N ARG A 136 12.11 3.89 -5.28
CA ARG A 136 13.30 3.69 -4.46
C ARG A 136 13.47 2.20 -4.17
N CYS A 137 14.50 1.57 -4.71
CA CYS A 137 14.85 0.21 -4.30
C CYS A 137 15.43 0.26 -2.88
N LEU A 138 14.87 -0.55 -1.97
CA LEU A 138 15.31 -0.63 -0.59
C LEU A 138 16.44 -1.66 -0.41
N ALA A 139 17.23 -1.50 0.63
CA ALA A 139 18.38 -2.35 0.91
C ALA A 139 17.97 -3.70 1.54
N ASP A 140 17.00 -3.68 2.46
CA ASP A 140 16.66 -4.84 3.28
C ASP A 140 15.18 -4.84 3.75
N GLU A 141 14.82 -5.91 4.48
CA GLU A 141 13.48 -6.11 5.02
C GLU A 141 13.11 -5.12 6.15
N ASP A 142 14.09 -4.59 6.87
CA ASP A 142 13.86 -3.62 7.94
C ASP A 142 13.50 -2.25 7.35
N GLU A 143 14.19 -1.83 6.28
CA GLU A 143 13.79 -0.66 5.48
C GLU A 143 12.40 -0.87 4.87
N LEU A 144 12.10 -2.05 4.33
CA LEU A 144 10.76 -2.35 3.80
C LEU A 144 9.69 -2.19 4.88
N LEU A 145 9.91 -2.81 6.05
CA LEU A 145 8.96 -2.74 7.14
C LEU A 145 8.74 -1.30 7.60
N PHE A 146 9.82 -0.53 7.76
CA PHE A 146 9.74 0.89 8.11
C PHE A 146 8.89 1.66 7.09
N GLN A 147 9.14 1.50 5.78
CA GLN A 147 8.40 2.21 4.73
C GLN A 147 6.93 1.80 4.66
N LEU A 148 6.60 0.53 4.90
CA LEU A 148 5.20 0.09 5.00
C LEU A 148 4.50 0.71 6.21
N VAL A 149 5.18 0.79 7.35
CA VAL A 149 4.64 1.46 8.55
C VAL A 149 4.46 2.96 8.30
N VAL A 150 5.39 3.64 7.63
CA VAL A 150 5.23 5.06 7.22
C VAL A 150 4.00 5.25 6.34
N LYS A 151 3.80 4.39 5.34
CA LYS A 151 2.60 4.45 4.48
C LYS A 151 1.32 4.29 5.29
N ASN A 152 1.29 3.33 6.21
CA ASN A 152 0.14 3.07 7.05
C ASN A 152 -0.12 4.23 8.01
N LEU A 153 0.94 4.80 8.58
CA LEU A 153 0.88 5.97 9.45
C LEU A 153 0.30 7.17 8.70
N TYR A 154 0.78 7.45 7.49
CA TYR A 154 0.23 8.50 6.62
C TYR A 154 -1.26 8.29 6.36
N ILE A 155 -1.67 7.10 5.92
CA ILE A 155 -3.07 6.84 5.55
C ILE A 155 -3.98 6.93 6.77
N LEU A 156 -3.59 6.30 7.88
CA LEU A 156 -4.42 6.24 9.07
C LEU A 156 -4.46 7.59 9.77
N THR A 157 -3.34 8.26 10.01
CA THR A 157 -3.34 9.56 10.69
C THR A 157 -4.18 10.59 9.95
N THR A 158 -4.00 10.71 8.63
CA THR A 158 -4.76 11.68 7.82
C THR A 158 -6.25 11.40 7.85
N ASN A 159 -6.64 10.14 7.62
CA ASN A 159 -8.06 9.75 7.60
C ASN A 159 -8.72 9.86 8.95
N LEU A 160 -8.06 9.41 10.02
CA LEU A 160 -8.62 9.38 11.36
C LEU A 160 -8.71 10.79 11.95
N ALA A 161 -7.64 11.58 11.84
CA ALA A 161 -7.70 12.98 12.27
C ALA A 161 -8.71 13.77 11.41
N GLY A 162 -8.75 13.49 10.12
CA GLY A 162 -9.69 14.05 9.16
C GLY A 162 -11.15 13.85 9.56
N LEU A 163 -11.54 12.73 10.18
CA LEU A 163 -12.93 12.52 10.64
C LEU A 163 -13.43 13.63 11.57
N ARG A 164 -12.52 14.30 12.29
CA ARG A 164 -12.84 15.44 13.15
C ARG A 164 -12.54 16.79 12.51
N THR A 165 -11.42 16.91 11.80
CA THR A 165 -10.93 18.22 11.32
C THR A 165 -11.41 18.57 9.93
N GLY A 166 -11.77 17.59 9.10
CA GLY A 166 -11.88 17.80 7.66
C GLY A 166 -10.56 18.25 7.03
N GLY A 167 -10.68 19.02 5.94
CA GLY A 167 -9.56 19.70 5.30
C GLY A 167 -8.58 18.80 4.54
N ASN A 168 -7.42 19.36 4.26
CA ASN A 168 -6.28 18.68 3.62
C ASN A 168 -5.11 18.46 4.58
N VAL A 169 -4.13 17.65 4.16
CA VAL A 169 -2.98 17.28 5.01
C VAL A 169 -2.12 18.48 5.40
N GLY A 170 -2.03 19.51 4.55
CA GLY A 170 -1.36 20.77 4.86
C GLY A 170 -2.05 21.52 6.00
N GLU A 171 -3.37 21.71 5.91
CA GLU A 171 -4.17 22.31 6.98
C GLU A 171 -4.12 21.50 8.27
N LEU A 172 -4.23 20.17 8.17
CA LEU A 172 -4.12 19.28 9.31
C LEU A 172 -2.80 19.49 10.06
N TRP A 173 -1.69 19.59 9.33
CA TRP A 173 -0.38 19.77 9.95
C TRP A 173 -0.13 21.19 10.45
N GLN A 174 -0.64 22.21 9.78
CA GLN A 174 -0.42 23.62 10.16
C GLN A 174 -1.34 24.09 11.30
N GLN A 175 -2.61 23.65 11.29
CA GLN A 175 -3.65 24.18 12.18
C GLN A 175 -4.06 23.19 13.28
N HIS A 176 -3.84 21.89 13.03
CA HIS A 176 -4.29 20.82 13.93
C HIS A 176 -3.15 19.88 14.34
N GLN A 177 -1.89 20.33 14.23
CA GLN A 177 -0.71 19.51 14.52
C GLN A 177 -0.77 18.77 15.86
N PRO A 178 -1.14 19.41 17.00
CA PRO A 178 -1.16 18.72 18.28
C PRO A 178 -2.10 17.51 18.27
N PHE A 179 -3.25 17.64 17.60
CA PHE A 179 -4.17 16.53 17.46
C PHE A 179 -3.69 15.47 16.47
N ALA A 180 -3.16 15.88 15.31
CA ALA A 180 -2.61 14.97 14.32
C ALA A 180 -1.51 14.08 14.94
N ARG A 181 -0.66 14.66 15.81
CA ARG A 181 0.36 13.91 16.56
C ARG A 181 -0.23 12.92 17.56
N LEU A 182 -1.28 13.30 18.30
CA LEU A 182 -1.97 12.36 19.21
C LEU A 182 -2.53 11.15 18.47
N ILE A 183 -3.15 11.36 17.30
CA ILE A 183 -3.63 10.27 16.44
C ILE A 183 -2.45 9.44 15.91
N ALA A 184 -1.38 10.09 15.45
CA ALA A 184 -0.19 9.42 14.94
C ALA A 184 0.44 8.50 16.00
N GLU A 185 0.55 8.93 17.25
CA GLU A 185 1.09 8.12 18.36
C GLU A 185 0.27 6.84 18.62
N GLU A 186 -1.07 6.94 18.58
CA GLU A 186 -1.95 5.77 18.72
C GLU A 186 -1.85 4.84 17.51
N VAL A 187 -1.73 5.39 16.30
CA VAL A 187 -1.48 4.60 15.09
C VAL A 187 -0.13 3.90 15.17
N ILE A 188 0.93 4.57 15.61
CA ILE A 188 2.25 3.97 15.82
C ILE A 188 2.16 2.84 16.84
N THR A 189 1.47 3.05 17.97
CA THR A 189 1.24 2.02 18.99
C THR A 189 0.57 0.78 18.39
N LEU A 190 -0.45 0.98 17.56
CA LEU A 190 -1.11 -0.09 16.83
C LEU A 190 -0.15 -0.80 15.84
N GLN A 191 0.65 -0.06 15.07
CA GLN A 191 1.61 -0.64 14.13
C GLN A 191 2.71 -1.43 14.85
N GLU A 192 3.23 -0.94 15.97
CA GLU A 192 4.21 -1.65 16.82
C GLU A 192 3.66 -2.99 17.30
N ALA A 193 2.43 -3.04 17.80
CA ALA A 193 1.78 -4.27 18.24
C ALA A 193 1.52 -5.25 17.07
N LEU A 194 1.06 -4.72 15.93
CA LEU A 194 0.74 -5.48 14.72
C LEU A 194 1.97 -6.10 14.04
N THR A 195 3.13 -5.49 14.20
CA THR A 195 4.41 -5.92 13.63
C THR A 195 5.29 -6.64 14.65
N ARG A 196 4.97 -6.52 15.95
CA ARG A 196 5.80 -6.96 17.09
C ARG A 196 7.20 -6.36 17.05
N ARG A 197 7.30 -5.11 16.59
CA ARG A 197 8.54 -4.33 16.50
C ARG A 197 8.34 -2.98 17.17
N ARG A 198 9.44 -2.37 17.61
CA ARG A 198 9.48 -0.97 18.04
C ARG A 198 10.12 -0.14 16.95
N PHE A 199 9.72 1.13 16.86
CA PHE A 199 10.25 2.07 15.89
C PHE A 199 10.70 3.35 16.58
N ASP A 200 11.62 4.06 15.94
CA ASP A 200 11.82 5.48 16.24
C ASP A 200 10.57 6.25 15.78
N ARG A 201 9.80 6.72 16.75
CA ARG A 201 8.50 7.36 16.52
C ARG A 201 8.65 8.71 15.86
N GLU A 202 9.65 9.49 16.24
CA GLU A 202 9.91 10.77 15.60
C GLU A 202 10.36 10.56 14.16
N ALA A 203 11.20 9.56 13.89
CA ALA A 203 11.58 9.24 12.52
C ALA A 203 10.37 8.84 11.65
N LEU A 204 9.42 8.07 12.20
CA LEU A 204 8.17 7.73 11.51
C LEU A 204 7.31 8.96 11.23
N ILE A 205 7.13 9.84 12.23
CA ILE A 205 6.35 11.07 12.08
C ILE A 205 7.02 12.00 11.07
N SER A 206 8.33 12.21 11.15
CA SER A 206 9.08 13.02 10.17
C SER A 206 8.94 12.47 8.74
N ALA A 207 9.03 11.14 8.55
CA ALA A 207 8.84 10.53 7.24
C ALA A 207 7.39 10.69 6.72
N MET A 208 6.38 10.60 7.61
CA MET A 208 5.00 10.90 7.25
C MET A 208 4.82 12.36 6.82
N VAL A 209 5.45 13.31 7.52
CA VAL A 209 5.35 14.75 7.22
C VAL A 209 6.01 15.08 5.88
N ALA A 210 7.15 14.47 5.56
CA ALA A 210 7.76 14.60 4.23
C ALA A 210 6.80 14.16 3.12
N ALA A 211 5.94 13.16 3.37
CA ALA A 211 4.89 12.78 2.42
C ALA A 211 3.73 13.78 2.36
N PHE A 212 3.41 14.50 3.46
CA PHE A 212 2.45 15.63 3.41
C PHE A 212 2.97 16.77 2.55
N GLU A 213 4.27 17.06 2.62
CA GLU A 213 4.91 18.09 1.80
C GLU A 213 4.91 17.73 0.30
N GLY A 214 4.91 16.44 -0.04
CA GLY A 214 4.77 15.96 -1.42
C GLY A 214 3.39 16.19 -2.04
N ASP A 215 2.33 16.30 -1.22
CA ASP A 215 0.99 16.71 -1.68
C ASP A 215 0.19 17.41 -0.57
N PRO A 216 0.45 18.70 -0.29
CA PRO A 216 -0.20 19.40 0.82
C PRO A 216 -1.73 19.51 0.69
N LEU A 217 -2.24 19.45 -0.55
CA LEU A 217 -3.66 19.57 -0.86
C LEU A 217 -4.41 18.21 -0.85
N HIS A 218 -3.71 17.12 -0.53
CA HIS A 218 -4.34 15.81 -0.37
C HIS A 218 -5.43 15.89 0.71
N GLN A 219 -6.64 15.44 0.37
CA GLN A 219 -7.77 15.52 1.28
C GLN A 219 -7.61 14.54 2.44
N CYS A 220 -7.77 15.00 3.67
CA CYS A 220 -7.60 14.18 4.86
C CYS A 220 -8.59 13.02 4.89
N MET A 221 -9.82 13.21 4.41
CA MET A 221 -10.83 12.16 4.40
C MET A 221 -11.37 11.86 3.01
N GLY A 222 -11.71 10.58 2.82
CA GLY A 222 -12.59 10.10 1.77
C GLY A 222 -13.58 9.10 2.37
N ARG A 223 -14.42 8.50 1.52
CA ARG A 223 -15.46 7.54 1.92
C ARG A 223 -14.95 6.33 2.72
N SER A 224 -13.65 6.05 2.69
CA SER A 224 -13.04 4.92 3.41
C SER A 224 -12.68 5.21 4.86
N ALA A 225 -12.60 6.48 5.30
CA ALA A 225 -12.08 6.83 6.62
C ALA A 225 -12.83 6.17 7.79
N PRO A 226 -14.19 6.12 7.83
CA PRO A 226 -14.91 5.41 8.89
C PRO A 226 -14.58 3.92 8.95
N ALA A 227 -14.47 3.27 7.77
CA ALA A 227 -14.12 1.86 7.69
C ALA A 227 -12.66 1.60 8.14
N ARG A 228 -11.74 2.56 7.97
CA ARG A 228 -10.37 2.48 8.49
C ARG A 228 -10.36 2.55 10.01
N LEU A 229 -11.11 3.49 10.60
CA LEU A 229 -11.26 3.60 12.05
C LEU A 229 -11.79 2.30 12.65
N GLN A 230 -12.86 1.75 12.08
CA GLN A 230 -13.46 0.51 12.56
C GLN A 230 -12.46 -0.66 12.54
N ARG A 231 -11.65 -0.78 11.48
CA ARG A 231 -10.60 -1.81 11.41
C ARG A 231 -9.49 -1.59 12.42
N ALA A 232 -9.03 -0.34 12.60
CA ALA A 232 -8.01 0.00 13.58
C ALA A 232 -8.47 -0.39 15.00
N LEU A 233 -9.72 -0.05 15.36
CA LEU A 233 -10.31 -0.43 16.64
C LEU A 233 -10.50 -1.94 16.79
N THR A 234 -10.94 -2.63 15.74
CA THR A 234 -11.04 -4.10 15.75
C THR A 234 -9.68 -4.77 16.01
N HIS A 235 -8.60 -4.20 15.46
CA HIS A 235 -7.24 -4.67 15.77
C HIS A 235 -6.83 -4.32 17.20
N ALA A 236 -7.12 -3.11 17.67
CA ALA A 236 -6.83 -2.67 19.02
C ALA A 236 -7.51 -3.57 20.06
N ASP A 237 -8.79 -3.89 19.89
CA ASP A 237 -9.54 -4.78 20.78
C ASP A 237 -8.90 -6.18 20.82
N ARG A 238 -8.56 -6.75 19.65
CA ARG A 238 -7.89 -8.07 19.58
C ARG A 238 -6.52 -8.10 20.27
N LEU A 239 -5.82 -6.98 20.23
CA LEU A 239 -4.48 -6.81 20.78
C LEU A 239 -4.50 -6.25 22.21
N ASN A 240 -5.69 -6.01 22.78
CA ASN A 240 -5.89 -5.38 24.09
C ASN A 240 -5.16 -4.03 24.23
N LEU A 241 -5.21 -3.19 23.19
CA LEU A 241 -4.62 -1.86 23.19
C LEU A 241 -5.65 -0.82 23.65
N ASP A 242 -5.20 0.08 24.54
CA ASP A 242 -5.95 1.28 24.89
C ASP A 242 -5.57 2.42 23.94
N LEU A 243 -6.52 2.84 23.10
CA LEU A 243 -6.37 3.89 22.09
C LEU A 243 -7.50 4.93 22.29
N PRO A 244 -7.42 5.75 23.35
CA PRO A 244 -8.50 6.65 23.76
C PRO A 244 -8.89 7.69 22.70
N GLN A 245 -7.95 8.20 21.90
CA GLN A 245 -8.26 9.17 20.84
C GLN A 245 -9.07 8.53 19.72
N LEU A 246 -8.66 7.33 19.28
CA LEU A 246 -9.40 6.55 18.27
C LEU A 246 -10.79 6.17 18.76
N ARG A 247 -10.94 5.77 20.03
CA ARG A 247 -12.27 5.50 20.62
C ARG A 247 -13.13 6.77 20.69
N GLY A 248 -12.53 7.91 21.05
CA GLY A 248 -13.20 9.21 21.05
C GLY A 248 -13.74 9.60 19.66
N LEU A 249 -13.00 9.31 18.59
CA LEU A 249 -13.47 9.51 17.23
C LEU A 249 -14.70 8.65 16.89
N GLN A 250 -14.70 7.38 17.31
CA GLN A 250 -15.83 6.48 17.05
C GLN A 250 -17.11 6.95 17.77
N GLN A 251 -16.98 7.42 19.02
CA GLN A 251 -18.10 7.96 19.78
C GLN A 251 -18.66 9.23 19.13
N GLY A 252 -17.79 10.14 18.65
CA GLY A 252 -18.22 11.34 17.94
C GLY A 252 -19.03 11.01 16.68
N LEU A 253 -18.65 9.98 15.92
CA LEU A 253 -19.40 9.53 14.73
C LEU A 253 -20.77 8.93 15.05
N ALA A 254 -20.97 8.34 16.24
CA ALA A 254 -22.24 7.75 16.63
C ALA A 254 -23.29 8.80 17.06
N VAL A 255 -22.85 10.02 17.33
CA VAL A 255 -23.69 11.15 17.79
C VAL A 255 -23.95 12.17 16.67
N SER A 256 -23.26 12.03 15.53
CA SER A 256 -23.37 12.89 14.33
C SER A 256 -24.42 12.35 13.36
#